data_AF-A0A934P2H7-F1
#
_entry.id   AF-A0A934P2H7-F1
#
_cell.length_a   1.000
_cell.length_b   1.000
_cell.length_c   1.000
_cell.angle_alpha   90.00
_cell.angle_beta   90.00
_cell.angle_gamma   90.00
#
_symmetry.space_group_name_H-M   'P 1'
#
loop_
_entity.id
_entity.type
_entity.pdbx_description
1 polymer ?
#
loop_
_entity_poly.entity_id
_entity_poly.type
_entity_poly.pdbx_seq_one_letter_code
_entity_poly.pdbx_strand_id
1 'polypeptide(L)'
;MLTRFSTVQERFERTGFGKFVISFVAVAIILIGLTWSIPNSPIKQWAIPFVRPVAIAGGLDQSWSVFAPDPPRSLNTFEVHVLMADQTMRPWNVPRGNPIWGHYDWYRFQKLKEWILTPNSGINMGDFIHWVVREVTYPGESPVLVELVSKVESLPPPGTDVAPTEEFHVLYQEILAGRP
;
A
#
# COMPACT_ATOMS: atom_id res chain seq x y z
N MET A 1 29.27 -19.70 -22.44
CA MET A 1 28.12 -20.58 -22.79
C MET A 1 26.86 -19.74 -23.02
N LEU A 2 26.90 -18.76 -23.94
CA LEU A 2 25.81 -17.78 -24.18
C LEU A 2 25.38 -17.68 -25.67
N THR A 3 26.05 -18.39 -26.57
CA THR A 3 25.89 -18.26 -28.03
C THR A 3 24.76 -19.09 -28.64
N ARG A 4 24.13 -20.00 -27.88
CA ARG A 4 23.14 -20.96 -28.42
C ARG A 4 21.70 -20.44 -28.39
N PHE A 5 21.40 -19.48 -27.50
CA PHE A 5 20.05 -18.92 -27.34
C PHE A 5 19.69 -17.92 -28.44
N SER A 6 20.66 -17.15 -28.95
CA SER A 6 20.44 -16.17 -30.02
C SER A 6 19.91 -16.82 -31.30
N THR A 7 20.43 -17.98 -31.69
CA THR A 7 20.02 -18.66 -32.94
C THR A 7 18.60 -19.22 -32.89
N VAL A 8 18.14 -19.67 -31.72
CA VAL A 8 16.79 -20.25 -31.56
C VAL A 8 15.74 -19.14 -31.49
N GLN A 9 16.03 -18.06 -30.76
CA GLN A 9 15.19 -16.86 -30.71
C GLN A 9 15.03 -16.25 -32.10
N GLU A 10 16.14 -16.01 -32.82
CA GLU A 10 16.11 -15.39 -34.15
C GLU A 10 15.38 -16.26 -35.18
N ARG A 11 15.46 -17.59 -35.05
CA ARG A 11 14.68 -18.52 -35.88
C ARG A 11 13.20 -18.43 -35.57
N PHE A 12 12.81 -18.36 -34.31
CA PHE A 12 11.41 -18.21 -33.91
C PHE A 12 10.83 -16.89 -34.42
N GLU A 13 11.53 -15.77 -34.22
CA GLU A 13 11.15 -14.43 -34.67
C GLU A 13 10.99 -14.31 -36.20
N ARG A 14 11.69 -15.14 -36.98
CA ARG A 14 11.56 -15.16 -38.44
C ARG A 14 10.37 -16.00 -38.95
N THR A 15 9.81 -16.89 -38.13
CA THR A 15 8.63 -17.70 -38.51
C THR A 15 7.35 -16.89 -38.48
N GLY A 16 6.38 -17.21 -39.34
CA GLY A 16 5.06 -16.54 -39.33
C GLY A 16 4.33 -16.69 -37.99
N PHE A 17 4.44 -17.86 -37.35
CA PHE A 17 3.87 -18.12 -36.03
C PHE A 17 4.55 -17.30 -34.94
N GLY A 18 5.89 -17.23 -34.92
CA GLY A 18 6.61 -16.43 -33.92
C GLY A 18 6.35 -14.93 -34.06
N LYS A 19 6.28 -14.41 -35.29
CA LYS A 19 5.85 -13.02 -35.54
C LYS A 19 4.45 -12.75 -35.02
N PHE A 20 3.51 -13.67 -35.24
CA PHE A 20 2.15 -13.55 -34.74
C PHE A 20 2.11 -13.50 -33.21
N VAL A 21 2.78 -14.44 -32.54
CA VAL A 21 2.82 -14.50 -31.06
C VAL A 21 3.45 -13.23 -30.48
N ILE A 22 4.58 -12.77 -31.03
CA ILE A 22 5.26 -11.55 -30.56
C ILE A 22 4.38 -10.33 -30.77
N SER A 23 3.76 -10.20 -31.96
CA SER A 23 2.86 -9.09 -32.26
C SER A 23 1.65 -9.08 -31.32
N PHE A 24 1.07 -10.25 -31.05
CA PHE A 24 -0.03 -10.40 -30.11
C PHE A 24 0.37 -9.95 -28.70
N VAL A 25 1.52 -10.41 -28.20
CA VAL A 25 2.04 -10.00 -26.88
C VAL A 25 2.32 -8.49 -26.83
N ALA A 26 2.93 -7.93 -27.88
CA ALA A 26 3.21 -6.49 -27.96
C ALA A 26 1.91 -5.66 -27.93
N VAL A 27 0.90 -6.05 -28.71
CA VAL A 27 -0.41 -5.41 -28.70
C VAL A 27 -1.08 -5.54 -27.32
N ALA A 28 -1.00 -6.71 -26.69
CA ALA A 28 -1.55 -6.92 -25.35
C ALA A 28 -0.91 -5.98 -24.31
N ILE A 29 0.43 -5.84 -24.32
CA ILE A 29 1.16 -4.91 -23.44
C ILE A 29 0.71 -3.47 -23.68
N ILE A 30 0.58 -3.05 -24.95
CA ILE A 30 0.12 -1.70 -25.30
C ILE A 30 -1.31 -1.46 -24.81
N LEU A 31 -2.23 -2.41 -25.00
CA LEU A 31 -3.61 -2.30 -24.54
C LEU A 31 -3.71 -2.22 -23.02
N ILE A 32 -2.90 -2.98 -22.29
CA ILE A 32 -2.79 -2.90 -20.82
C ILE A 32 -2.30 -1.50 -20.42
N GLY A 33 -1.21 -1.02 -21.03
CA GLY A 33 -0.66 0.31 -20.73
C GLY A 33 -1.65 1.45 -21.01
N LEU A 34 -2.39 1.37 -22.12
CA LEU A 34 -3.46 2.33 -22.45
C LEU A 34 -4.57 2.30 -21.41
N THR A 35 -5.00 1.10 -20.97
CA THR A 35 -6.05 0.97 -19.95
C THR A 35 -5.65 1.65 -18.64
N TRP A 36 -4.38 1.55 -18.22
CA TRP A 36 -3.87 2.22 -17.03
C TRP A 36 -3.67 3.73 -17.22
N SER A 37 -3.41 4.18 -18.44
CA SER A 37 -3.17 5.60 -18.78
C SER A 37 -4.46 6.43 -18.94
N ILE A 38 -5.60 5.80 -19.23
CA ILE A 38 -6.88 6.51 -19.39
C ILE A 38 -7.43 6.90 -17.99
N PRO A 39 -8.03 8.10 -17.84
CA PRO A 39 -8.73 8.50 -16.60
C PRO A 39 -9.86 7.54 -16.21
N ASN A 40 -10.35 7.67 -14.98
CA ASN A 40 -11.51 6.90 -14.52
C ASN A 40 -12.71 7.14 -15.43
N SER A 41 -13.09 6.10 -16.18
CA SER A 41 -14.14 6.13 -17.20
C SER A 41 -14.86 4.77 -17.25
N PRO A 42 -16.09 4.71 -17.78
CA PRO A 42 -16.83 3.45 -17.91
C PRO A 42 -16.07 2.39 -18.72
N ILE A 43 -15.34 2.82 -19.76
CA ILE A 43 -14.52 1.94 -20.61
C ILE A 43 -13.40 1.29 -19.78
N LYS A 44 -12.70 2.09 -18.96
CA LYS A 44 -11.65 1.58 -18.06
C LYS A 44 -12.23 0.58 -17.06
N GLN A 45 -13.35 0.92 -16.41
CA GLN A 45 -13.99 0.03 -15.43
C GLN A 45 -14.44 -1.31 -16.05
N TRP A 46 -14.92 -1.29 -17.29
CA TRP A 46 -15.27 -2.50 -18.03
C TRP A 46 -14.04 -3.34 -18.44
N ALA A 47 -12.95 -2.70 -18.86
CA ALA A 47 -11.74 -3.39 -19.32
C ALA A 47 -10.95 -4.04 -18.18
N ILE A 48 -10.86 -3.37 -17.02
CA ILE A 48 -10.02 -3.77 -15.87
C ILE A 48 -10.17 -5.26 -15.47
N PRO A 49 -11.38 -5.83 -15.30
CA PRO A 49 -11.53 -7.24 -14.93
C PRO A 49 -10.85 -8.23 -15.88
N PHE A 50 -10.76 -7.90 -17.18
CA PHE A 50 -10.17 -8.78 -18.20
C PHE A 50 -8.65 -8.68 -18.24
N VAL A 51 -8.11 -7.46 -18.12
CA VAL A 51 -6.68 -7.21 -18.27
C VAL A 51 -5.91 -7.37 -16.95
N ARG A 52 -6.57 -7.18 -15.80
CA ARG A 52 -5.94 -7.17 -14.48
C ARG A 52 -5.18 -8.45 -14.11
N PRO A 53 -5.68 -9.68 -14.38
CA PRO A 53 -4.92 -10.89 -14.04
C PRO A 53 -3.57 -10.97 -14.77
N VAL A 54 -3.57 -10.62 -16.06
CA VAL A 54 -2.35 -10.60 -16.90
C VAL A 54 -1.45 -9.44 -16.49
N ALA A 55 -2.03 -8.27 -16.21
CA ALA A 55 -1.28 -7.09 -15.79
C ALA A 55 -0.55 -7.33 -14.46
N ILE A 56 -1.22 -7.88 -13.45
CA ILE A 56 -0.61 -8.19 -12.14
C ILE A 56 0.47 -9.26 -12.29
N ALA A 57 0.18 -10.35 -13.02
CA ALA A 57 1.15 -11.43 -13.21
C ALA A 57 2.41 -10.96 -13.97
N GLY A 58 2.24 -10.03 -14.91
CA GLY A 58 3.33 -9.43 -15.67
C GLY A 58 3.98 -8.20 -15.03
N GLY A 59 3.50 -7.72 -13.87
CA GLY A 59 3.94 -6.47 -13.24
C GLY A 59 3.68 -5.21 -14.08
N LEU A 60 2.69 -5.27 -14.97
CA LEU A 60 2.30 -4.20 -15.90
C LEU A 60 1.26 -3.24 -15.29
N ASP A 61 0.85 -3.44 -14.05
CA ASP A 61 -0.14 -2.63 -13.32
C ASP A 61 0.44 -1.34 -12.71
N GLN A 62 1.39 -0.73 -13.40
CA GLN A 62 2.12 0.46 -12.92
C GLN A 62 1.20 1.68 -12.90
N SER A 63 0.94 2.23 -11.71
CA SER A 63 0.17 3.47 -11.53
C SER A 63 1.11 4.66 -11.35
N TRP A 64 1.00 5.64 -12.25
CA TRP A 64 1.71 6.93 -12.18
C TRP A 64 0.82 8.07 -11.66
N SER A 65 -0.29 7.73 -11.00
CA SER A 65 -1.29 8.69 -10.49
C SER A 65 -0.72 9.75 -9.53
N VAL A 66 0.51 9.58 -9.06
CA VAL A 66 1.26 10.59 -8.28
C VAL A 66 1.49 11.87 -9.09
N PHE A 67 1.52 11.81 -10.43
CA PHE A 67 1.95 12.96 -11.27
C PHE A 67 0.87 13.65 -12.10
N ALA A 68 -0.32 13.04 -12.28
CA ALA A 68 -1.53 13.57 -12.95
C ALA A 68 -2.43 12.39 -13.37
N PRO A 69 -3.70 12.62 -13.79
CA PRO A 69 -4.50 13.84 -13.68
C PRO A 69 -5.25 13.98 -12.34
N ASP A 70 -5.38 12.89 -11.57
CA ASP A 70 -6.02 12.86 -10.26
C ASP A 70 -4.99 12.46 -9.19
N PRO A 71 -4.18 13.40 -8.68
CA PRO A 71 -3.27 13.11 -7.58
C PRO A 71 -4.04 12.66 -6.33
N PRO A 72 -3.41 11.89 -5.42
CA PRO A 72 -4.00 11.56 -4.14
C PRO A 72 -4.50 12.83 -3.42
N ARG A 73 -5.78 12.83 -3.03
CA ARG A 73 -6.43 13.96 -2.34
C ARG A 73 -6.53 13.73 -0.83
N SER A 74 -5.98 12.64 -0.34
CA SER A 74 -5.88 12.33 1.08
C SER A 74 -4.64 11.51 1.37
N LEU A 75 -4.14 11.65 2.58
CA LEU A 75 -3.16 10.77 3.18
C LEU A 75 -3.88 9.87 4.17
N ASN A 76 -3.66 8.56 4.05
CA ASN A 76 -4.12 7.61 5.04
C ASN A 76 -2.90 7.09 5.81
N THR A 77 -2.94 7.24 7.13
CA THR A 77 -1.96 6.73 8.08
C THR A 77 -2.70 5.99 9.19
N PHE A 78 -1.96 5.41 10.14
CA PHE A 78 -2.56 4.82 11.33
C PHE A 78 -1.80 5.25 12.58
N GLU A 79 -2.50 5.19 13.70
CA GLU A 79 -1.98 5.41 15.05
C GLU A 79 -2.51 4.30 15.95
N VAL A 80 -1.75 3.97 16.98
CA VAL A 80 -2.21 3.04 18.02
C VAL A 80 -2.31 3.80 19.33
N HIS A 81 -3.49 3.86 19.91
CA HIS A 81 -3.73 4.54 21.18
C HIS A 81 -3.83 3.48 22.28
N VAL A 82 -2.92 3.53 23.25
CA VAL A 82 -2.92 2.64 24.41
C VAL A 82 -3.38 3.43 25.63
N LEU A 83 -4.50 3.02 26.22
CA LEU A 83 -5.00 3.57 27.48
C LEU A 83 -4.43 2.76 28.64
N MET A 84 -3.79 3.46 29.56
CA MET A 84 -3.17 2.91 30.76
C MET A 84 -4.16 2.91 31.94
N ALA A 85 -3.85 2.12 32.98
CA ALA A 85 -4.67 2.03 34.19
C ALA A 85 -4.73 3.34 35.00
N ASP A 86 -3.74 4.22 34.83
CA ASP A 86 -3.72 5.58 35.38
C ASP A 86 -4.54 6.58 34.53
N GLN A 87 -5.31 6.08 33.55
CA GLN A 87 -6.10 6.83 32.58
C GLN A 87 -5.28 7.69 31.60
N THR A 88 -3.95 7.52 31.55
CA THR A 88 -3.14 8.18 30.53
C THR A 88 -3.27 7.48 29.19
N MET A 89 -3.41 8.26 28.12
CA MET A 89 -3.39 7.76 26.75
C MET A 89 -1.98 7.94 26.17
N ARG A 90 -1.42 6.85 25.63
CA ARG A 90 -0.13 6.86 24.94
C ARG A 90 -0.31 6.53 23.46
N PRO A 91 -0.16 7.51 22.56
CA PRO A 91 -0.18 7.25 21.13
C PRO A 91 1.17 6.70 20.68
N TRP A 92 1.15 5.56 20.01
CA TRP A 92 2.25 5.08 19.18
C TRP A 92 2.00 5.52 17.74
N ASN A 93 2.96 6.25 17.19
CA ASN A 93 2.95 6.74 15.83
C ASN A 93 4.00 6.01 15.00
N VAL A 94 3.72 5.82 13.72
CA VAL A 94 4.72 5.30 12.77
C VAL A 94 5.96 6.20 12.82
N PRO A 95 7.16 5.66 13.11
CA PRO A 95 8.38 6.45 13.17
C PRO A 95 8.62 7.19 11.85
N ARG A 96 8.76 8.51 11.91
CA ARG A 96 9.24 9.31 10.77
C ARG A 96 10.75 9.09 10.68
N GLY A 97 11.20 8.43 9.61
CA GLY A 97 12.58 7.97 9.48
C GLY A 97 13.63 9.08 9.72
N ASN A 98 14.72 8.74 10.42
CA ASN A 98 15.88 9.62 10.60
C ASN A 98 16.56 9.90 9.24
N PRO A 99 17.06 11.12 8.94
CA PRO A 99 17.73 11.42 7.67
C PRO A 99 18.92 10.52 7.29
N ILE A 100 19.54 9.78 8.23
CA ILE A 100 20.73 8.97 7.97
C ILE A 100 20.40 7.49 7.70
N TRP A 101 19.51 6.87 8.49
CA TRP A 101 19.16 5.44 8.41
C TRP A 101 17.67 5.20 8.10
N GLY A 102 16.89 6.27 8.09
CA GLY A 102 15.43 6.23 7.98
C GLY A 102 14.94 5.60 6.69
N HIS A 103 15.72 5.56 5.61
CA HIS A 103 15.29 4.92 4.37
C HIS A 103 14.97 3.43 4.52
N TYR A 104 15.70 2.70 5.37
CA TYR A 104 15.48 1.26 5.57
C TYR A 104 14.33 0.99 6.55
N ASP A 105 14.30 1.72 7.67
CA ASP A 105 13.25 1.57 8.67
C ASP A 105 11.91 2.13 8.20
N TRP A 106 11.89 3.22 7.43
CA TRP A 106 10.66 3.81 6.91
C TRP A 106 9.93 2.86 5.97
N TYR A 107 10.66 2.15 5.10
CA TYR A 107 10.06 1.28 4.10
C TYR A 107 9.26 0.14 4.73
N ARG A 108 9.76 -0.47 5.82
CA ARG A 108 9.06 -1.54 6.53
C ARG A 108 7.71 -1.07 7.07
N PHE A 109 7.66 0.15 7.62
CA PHE A 109 6.43 0.71 8.15
C PHE A 109 5.47 1.18 7.06
N GLN A 110 5.97 1.63 5.90
CA GLN A 110 5.11 1.89 4.74
C GLN A 110 4.42 0.61 4.26
N LYS A 111 5.15 -0.52 4.19
CA LYS A 111 4.53 -1.80 3.87
C LYS A 111 3.56 -2.27 4.94
N LEU A 112 3.91 -2.16 6.21
CA LEU A 112 2.99 -2.49 7.31
C LEU A 112 1.68 -1.67 7.20
N LYS A 113 1.78 -0.37 6.93
CA LYS A 113 0.63 0.51 6.70
C LYS A 113 -0.24 0.01 5.55
N GLU A 114 0.35 -0.38 4.41
CA GLU A 114 -0.39 -0.95 3.28
C GLU A 114 -1.20 -2.19 3.72
N TRP A 115 -0.60 -3.11 4.49
CA TRP A 115 -1.31 -4.30 4.99
C TRP A 115 -2.40 -3.95 6.01
N ILE A 116 -2.16 -3.04 6.94
CA ILE A 116 -3.13 -2.64 7.97
C ILE A 116 -4.36 -1.96 7.34
N LEU A 117 -4.14 -1.08 6.36
CA LEU A 117 -5.21 -0.31 5.72
C LEU A 117 -5.94 -1.07 4.60
N THR A 118 -5.40 -2.20 4.14
CA THR A 118 -6.04 -3.03 3.11
C THR A 118 -7.04 -3.99 3.75
N PRO A 119 -8.33 -3.96 3.36
CA PRO A 119 -9.30 -4.93 3.84
C PRO A 119 -8.88 -6.37 3.47
N ASN A 120 -9.04 -7.31 4.40
CA ASN A 120 -8.71 -8.74 4.21
C ASN A 120 -7.25 -9.02 3.80
N SER A 121 -6.31 -8.18 4.23
CA SER A 121 -4.90 -8.36 3.96
C SER A 121 -4.30 -9.63 4.61
N GLY A 122 -4.99 -10.24 5.57
CA GLY A 122 -4.53 -11.45 6.27
C GLY A 122 -3.47 -11.18 7.34
N ILE A 123 -3.18 -9.90 7.65
CA ILE A 123 -2.32 -9.53 8.77
C ILE A 123 -2.99 -9.89 10.11
N ASN A 124 -2.22 -10.46 11.03
CA ASN A 124 -2.70 -10.66 12.40
C ASN A 124 -2.57 -9.34 13.17
N MET A 125 -3.69 -8.63 13.30
CA MET A 125 -3.71 -7.33 13.98
C MET A 125 -3.36 -7.45 15.47
N GLY A 126 -3.75 -8.56 16.13
CA GLY A 126 -3.48 -8.79 17.54
C GLY A 126 -1.97 -8.87 17.85
N ASP A 127 -1.21 -9.62 17.05
CA ASP A 127 0.24 -9.75 17.26
C ASP A 127 0.97 -8.40 17.13
N PHE A 128 0.57 -7.60 16.13
CA PHE A 128 1.10 -6.25 15.96
C PHE A 128 0.75 -5.35 17.15
N ILE A 129 -0.50 -5.38 17.58
CA ILE A 129 -0.99 -4.58 18.69
C ILE A 129 -0.29 -4.94 20.00
N HIS A 130 -0.11 -6.23 20.29
CA HIS A 130 0.64 -6.67 21.46
C HIS A 130 2.13 -6.29 21.38
N TRP A 131 2.72 -6.26 20.19
CA TRP A 131 4.05 -5.71 20.01
C TRP A 131 4.10 -4.21 20.33
N VAL A 132 3.14 -3.41 19.86
CA VAL A 132 3.05 -1.98 20.19
C VAL A 132 2.86 -1.75 21.69
N VAL A 133 1.97 -2.52 22.33
CA VAL A 133 1.74 -2.43 23.77
C VAL A 133 3.03 -2.65 24.55
N ARG A 134 3.85 -3.65 24.18
CA ARG A 134 5.16 -3.87 24.80
C ARG A 134 6.16 -2.73 24.57
N GLU A 135 6.06 -2.04 23.44
CA GLU A 135 6.96 -0.92 23.10
C GLU A 135 6.64 0.34 23.93
N VAL A 136 5.36 0.59 24.25
CA VAL A 136 4.93 1.82 24.94
C VAL A 136 4.69 1.67 26.44
N THR A 137 4.70 0.44 26.95
CA THR A 137 4.47 0.10 28.36
C THR A 137 5.80 -0.10 29.08
N TYR A 138 6.01 0.61 30.18
CA TYR A 138 7.18 0.41 31.05
C TYR A 138 6.92 -0.65 32.14
N PRO A 139 7.98 -1.22 32.73
CA PRO A 139 7.83 -2.15 33.87
C PRO A 139 7.02 -1.52 35.01
N GLY A 140 5.98 -2.23 35.46
CA GLY A 140 5.08 -1.78 36.54
C GLY A 140 3.85 -1.00 36.09
N GLU A 141 3.74 -0.71 34.80
CA GLU A 141 2.54 -0.11 34.23
C GLU A 141 1.57 -1.19 33.73
N SER A 142 0.29 -0.84 33.63
CA SER A 142 -0.75 -1.77 33.20
C SER A 142 -1.60 -1.14 32.09
N PRO A 143 -1.48 -1.61 30.84
CA PRO A 143 -2.35 -1.19 29.75
C PRO A 143 -3.74 -1.85 29.92
N VAL A 144 -4.80 -1.10 29.62
CA VAL A 144 -6.20 -1.50 29.86
C VAL A 144 -6.99 -1.62 28.56
N LEU A 145 -6.73 -0.73 27.60
CA LEU A 145 -7.40 -0.71 26.32
C LEU A 145 -6.40 -0.31 25.25
N VAL A 146 -6.52 -0.93 24.08
CA VAL A 146 -5.76 -0.51 22.91
C VAL A 146 -6.68 -0.36 21.70
N GLU A 147 -6.48 0.74 20.98
CA GLU A 147 -7.22 1.08 19.77
C GLU A 147 -6.25 1.34 18.63
N LEU A 148 -6.43 0.64 17.52
CA LEU A 148 -5.80 0.97 16.26
C LEU A 148 -6.75 1.85 15.47
N VAL A 149 -6.32 3.07 15.17
CA VAL A 149 -7.10 4.02 14.40
C VAL A 149 -6.41 4.31 13.08
N SER A 150 -7.18 4.30 11.99
CA SER A 150 -6.76 4.97 10.75
C SER A 150 -7.02 6.45 10.89
N LYS A 151 -6.08 7.25 10.40
CA LYS A 151 -6.16 8.70 10.31
C LYS A 151 -6.12 9.07 8.83
N VAL A 152 -7.21 9.66 8.35
CA VAL A 152 -7.35 10.16 6.99
C VAL A 152 -7.25 11.68 7.04
N GLU A 153 -6.22 12.22 6.42
CA GLU A 153 -5.98 13.66 6.31
C GLU A 153 -6.25 14.10 4.88
N SER A 154 -7.08 15.13 4.68
CA SER A 154 -7.30 15.67 3.33
C SER A 154 -6.08 16.47 2.85
N LEU A 155 -5.73 16.28 1.59
CA LEU A 155 -4.70 17.05 0.89
C LEU A 155 -5.40 18.10 0.03
N PRO A 156 -5.51 19.36 0.51
CA PRO A 156 -6.11 20.42 -0.29
C PRO A 156 -5.25 20.67 -1.54
N PRO A 157 -5.87 21.11 -2.65
CA PRO A 157 -5.12 21.49 -3.85
C PRO A 157 -4.07 22.56 -3.52
N PRO A 158 -2.88 22.50 -4.15
CA PRO A 158 -1.85 23.51 -3.93
C PRO A 158 -2.40 24.91 -4.30
N GLY A 159 -2.10 25.91 -3.46
CA GLY A 159 -2.57 27.28 -3.65
C GLY A 159 -3.98 27.56 -3.13
N THR A 160 -4.58 26.65 -2.36
CA THR A 160 -5.83 26.90 -1.64
C THR A 160 -5.57 27.04 -0.14
N ASP A 161 -6.25 27.98 0.52
CA ASP A 161 -6.14 28.23 1.97
C ASP A 161 -7.09 27.36 2.80
N VAL A 162 -7.49 26.20 2.25
CA VAL A 162 -8.39 25.27 2.94
C VAL A 162 -7.57 24.48 3.95
N ALA A 163 -7.95 24.55 5.24
CA ALA A 163 -7.33 23.74 6.26
C ALA A 163 -7.56 22.23 5.99
N PRO A 164 -6.54 21.38 6.17
CA PRO A 164 -6.72 19.93 6.13
C PRO A 164 -7.80 19.49 7.11
N THR A 165 -8.62 18.52 6.68
CA THR A 165 -9.59 17.85 7.54
C THR A 165 -9.00 16.51 7.96
N GLU A 166 -9.12 16.20 9.24
CA GLU A 166 -8.70 14.91 9.79
C GLU A 166 -9.93 14.09 10.17
N GLU A 167 -9.97 12.84 9.72
CA GLU A 167 -10.99 11.85 10.06
C GLU A 167 -10.32 10.62 10.67
N PHE A 168 -10.93 10.06 11.72
CA PHE A 168 -10.42 8.90 12.42
C PHE A 168 -11.41 7.74 12.32
N HIS A 169 -10.93 6.55 11.94
CA HIS A 169 -11.74 5.34 11.98
C HIS A 169 -11.03 4.24 12.76
N VAL A 170 -11.72 3.67 13.74
CA VAL A 170 -11.24 2.52 14.51
C VAL A 170 -11.18 1.30 13.59
N LEU A 171 -9.98 0.75 13.41
CA LEU A 171 -9.74 -0.47 12.64
C LEU A 171 -9.76 -1.71 13.54
N TYR A 172 -9.29 -1.57 14.77
CA TYR A 172 -9.20 -2.66 15.75
C TYR A 172 -9.25 -2.10 17.17
N GLN A 173 -9.86 -2.85 18.08
CA GLN A 173 -9.95 -2.51 19.49
C GLN A 173 -9.86 -3.77 20.33
N GLU A 174 -9.07 -3.74 21.39
CA GLU A 174 -8.92 -4.85 22.33
C GLU A 174 -8.85 -4.34 23.77
N ILE A 175 -9.63 -4.97 24.65
CA ILE A 175 -9.56 -4.74 26.10
C ILE A 175 -8.43 -5.62 26.65
N LEU A 176 -7.38 -4.97 27.11
CA LEU A 176 -6.23 -5.60 27.73
C LEU A 176 -6.56 -5.76 29.21
N ALA A 177 -6.92 -6.97 29.63
CA ALA A 177 -7.35 -7.24 31.01
C ALA A 177 -6.18 -7.22 32.03
N GLY A 178 -5.32 -6.19 31.98
CA GLY A 178 -4.16 -6.02 32.86
C GLY A 178 -3.13 -7.14 32.78
N ARG A 179 -3.11 -7.91 31.67
CA ARG A 179 -2.10 -8.96 31.48
C ARG A 179 -0.85 -8.35 30.83
N PRO A 180 0.33 -8.48 31.46
CA PRO A 180 1.61 -8.08 30.88
C PRO A 180 2.01 -8.95 29.69
#